data_AF-A0A6P0IWX1-F1
#
_entry.id   AF-A0A6P0IWX1-F1
#
_cell.length_a   1.000
_cell.length_b   1.000
_cell.length_c   1.000
_cell.angle_alpha   90.00
_cell.angle_beta   90.00
_cell.angle_gamma   90.00
#
_symmetry.space_group_name_H-M   'P 1'
#
loop_
_entity.id
_entity.type
_entity.pdbx_description
1 polymer ?
#
loop_
_entity_poly.entity_id
_entity_poly.type
_entity_poly.pdbx_seq_one_letter_code
_entity_poly.pdbx_strand_id
1 'polypeptide(L)'
;GIDSLAGPSEVLIIADEAAHPVHVAVDLLAQAEHDPMAAAILLTTDAQLAKQVQGQVQQQLKDHPRRLLTEKAIAHYGLIVVVDSLEVAAQLSDEFAPEHLELEITQPWDLLDYIHHAGAIFLGNSTPEAVGDYLAGPNHTLPTSGAARYASALGVETFMKHSSLIQYSDRALHKVAGAIETLAEAEGLPSHAQSVRLRTQLDAGGSKGVEQ
;
A
#
# COMPACT_ATOMS: atom_id res chain seq x y z
N GLY A 1 -6.57 -17.59 -5.14
CA GLY A 1 -5.31 -16.94 -4.75
C GLY A 1 -5.26 -16.89 -3.24
N ILE A 2 -4.11 -16.50 -2.70
CA ILE A 2 -4.02 -15.91 -1.37
C ILE A 2 -4.13 -14.38 -1.52
N ASP A 3 -4.52 -13.70 -0.46
CA ASP A 3 -4.65 -12.24 -0.38
C ASP A 3 -3.28 -11.54 -0.33
N SER A 4 -2.37 -11.97 0.56
CA SER A 4 -1.02 -11.41 0.67
C SER A 4 -0.01 -12.39 1.28
N LEU A 5 1.28 -12.03 1.27
CA LEU A 5 2.30 -12.67 2.10
C LEU A 5 2.41 -11.87 3.40
N ALA A 6 2.17 -12.52 4.53
CA ALA A 6 2.27 -11.88 5.83
C ALA A 6 3.73 -11.64 6.24
N GLY A 7 4.00 -10.46 6.80
CA GLY A 7 5.22 -10.10 7.53
C GLY A 7 4.88 -9.47 8.89
N PRO A 8 5.89 -9.12 9.70
CA PRO A 8 5.69 -8.39 10.95
C PRO A 8 4.98 -7.06 10.71
N SER A 9 4.08 -6.69 11.62
CA SER A 9 3.30 -5.45 11.54
C SER A 9 4.14 -4.23 11.93
N GLU A 10 3.82 -3.05 11.40
CA GLU A 10 4.66 -1.86 11.53
C GLU A 10 3.88 -0.54 11.56
N VAL A 11 4.26 0.35 12.50
CA VAL A 11 3.80 1.75 12.55
C VAL A 11 4.98 2.69 12.37
N LEU A 12 4.78 3.71 11.53
CA LEU A 12 5.71 4.83 11.37
C LEU A 12 4.94 6.12 11.63
N ILE A 13 5.36 6.86 12.64
CA ILE A 13 4.79 8.15 13.02
C ILE A 13 5.73 9.25 12.55
N ILE A 14 5.22 10.22 11.79
CA ILE A 14 5.90 11.49 11.51
C ILE A 14 5.29 12.55 12.43
N ALA A 15 6.12 13.16 13.27
CA ALA A 15 5.67 14.14 14.26
C ALA A 15 6.51 15.43 14.26
N ASP A 16 5.85 16.58 14.40
CA ASP A 16 6.48 17.89 14.55
C ASP A 16 6.46 18.34 16.02
N GLU A 17 7.04 19.50 16.33
CA GLU A 17 7.12 20.03 17.69
C GLU A 17 5.76 20.27 18.39
N ALA A 18 4.65 20.26 17.64
CA ALA A 18 3.30 20.43 18.19
C ALA A 18 2.66 19.11 18.62
N ALA A 19 3.25 17.97 18.25
CA ALA A 19 2.79 16.65 18.66
C ALA A 19 2.89 16.46 20.18
N HIS A 20 1.95 15.72 20.76
CA HIS A 20 1.93 15.50 22.20
C HIS A 20 2.73 14.23 22.54
N PRO A 21 3.85 14.31 23.28
CA PRO A 21 4.77 13.18 23.45
C PRO A 21 4.17 11.96 24.15
N VAL A 22 3.08 12.15 24.92
CA VAL A 22 2.35 11.03 25.54
C VAL A 22 1.52 10.26 24.50
N HIS A 23 0.99 10.95 23.49
CA HIS A 23 0.16 10.33 22.45
C HIS A 23 1.04 9.53 21.49
N VAL A 24 2.04 10.17 20.89
CA VAL A 24 3.05 9.49 20.07
C VAL A 24 3.62 8.24 20.77
N ALA A 25 3.94 8.33 22.07
CA ALA A 25 4.45 7.19 22.82
C ALA A 25 3.42 6.07 23.01
N VAL A 26 2.13 6.39 23.19
CA VAL A 26 1.09 5.35 23.35
C VAL A 26 0.80 4.68 22.01
N ASP A 27 0.85 5.40 20.89
CA ASP A 27 0.61 4.84 19.56
C ASP A 27 1.77 3.94 19.12
N LEU A 28 3.03 4.32 19.40
CA LEU A 28 4.18 3.41 19.24
C LEU A 28 4.03 2.13 20.07
N LEU A 29 3.50 2.23 21.29
CA LEU A 29 3.29 1.07 22.17
C LEU A 29 2.10 0.22 21.75
N ALA A 30 1.05 0.84 21.18
CA ALA A 30 -0.11 0.16 20.64
C ALA A 30 0.33 -0.81 19.53
N GLN A 31 1.12 -0.36 18.56
CA GLN A 31 1.70 -1.26 17.56
C GLN A 31 2.64 -2.32 18.18
N ALA A 32 3.56 -1.89 19.05
CA ALA A 32 4.57 -2.78 19.62
C ALA A 32 3.99 -3.91 20.50
N GLU A 33 2.76 -3.78 20.99
CA GLU A 33 2.12 -4.83 21.77
C GLU A 33 1.53 -5.97 20.93
N HIS A 34 1.41 -5.83 19.61
CA HIS A 34 0.85 -6.88 18.74
C HIS A 34 1.76 -8.12 18.70
N ASP A 35 3.04 -7.94 18.35
CA ASP A 35 4.00 -9.00 18.10
C ASP A 35 5.43 -8.57 18.53
N PRO A 36 6.29 -9.46 19.09
CA PRO A 36 7.67 -9.10 19.45
C PRO A 36 8.56 -8.72 18.25
N MET A 37 8.12 -8.94 17.01
CA MET A 37 8.76 -8.49 15.77
C MET A 37 8.14 -7.22 15.20
N ALA A 38 7.13 -6.64 15.85
CA ALA A 38 6.50 -5.41 15.38
C ALA A 38 7.48 -4.23 15.40
N ALA A 39 7.46 -3.42 14.34
CA ALA A 39 8.27 -2.21 14.25
C ALA A 39 7.46 -0.98 14.70
N ALA A 40 8.09 -0.12 15.50
CA ALA A 40 7.50 1.12 15.98
C ALA A 40 8.50 2.26 15.80
N ILE A 41 8.24 3.10 14.81
CA ILE A 41 9.20 4.10 14.32
C ILE A 41 8.63 5.50 14.49
N LEU A 42 9.42 6.41 15.07
CA LEU A 42 9.15 7.84 15.10
C LEU A 42 10.18 8.57 14.23
N LEU A 43 9.71 9.36 13.27
CA LEU A 43 10.48 10.36 12.55
C LEU A 43 10.03 11.75 13.03
N THR A 44 10.98 12.58 13.46
CA THR A 44 10.63 13.94 13.92
C THR A 44 11.71 14.95 13.58
N THR A 45 11.32 16.21 13.40
CA THR A 45 12.25 17.34 13.27
C THR A 45 12.71 17.89 14.63
N ASP A 46 12.05 17.48 15.73
CA ASP A 46 12.32 18.01 17.06
C ASP A 46 13.05 17.01 17.97
N ALA A 47 14.31 17.31 18.24
CA ALA A 47 15.14 16.54 19.17
C ALA A 47 14.64 16.57 20.62
N GLN A 48 13.88 17.59 21.02
CA GLN A 48 13.26 17.66 22.33
C GLN A 48 12.05 16.72 22.40
N LEU A 49 11.16 16.74 21.41
CA LEU A 49 10.06 15.79 21.28
C LEU A 49 10.59 14.35 21.32
N ALA A 50 11.62 14.03 20.51
CA ALA A 50 12.23 12.69 20.49
C ALA A 50 12.63 12.18 21.89
N LYS A 51 13.26 13.04 22.70
CA LYS A 51 13.65 12.69 24.08
C LYS A 51 12.43 12.54 25.01
N GLN A 52 11.42 13.39 24.83
CA GLN A 52 10.20 13.31 25.62
C GLN A 52 9.43 12.02 25.32
N VAL A 53 9.28 11.66 24.04
CA VAL A 53 8.65 10.40 23.61
C VAL A 53 9.42 9.20 24.16
N GLN A 54 10.75 9.17 24.06
CA GLN A 54 11.56 8.11 24.64
C GLN A 54 11.29 7.93 26.15
N GLY A 55 11.20 9.04 26.89
CA GLY A 55 10.86 9.02 28.32
C GLY A 55 9.44 8.51 28.59
N GLN A 56 8.47 8.90 27.75
CA GLN A 56 7.09 8.45 27.86
C GLN A 56 6.93 6.96 27.56
N VAL A 57 7.61 6.44 26.52
CA VAL A 57 7.65 5.00 26.21
C VAL A 57 8.15 4.21 27.44
N GLN A 58 9.26 4.63 28.05
CA GLN A 58 9.78 3.99 29.26
C GLN A 58 8.82 4.06 30.44
N GLN A 59 8.11 5.19 30.60
CA GLN A 59 7.17 5.39 31.70
C GLN A 59 5.91 4.53 31.53
N GLN A 60 5.35 4.49 30.32
CA GLN A 60 4.14 3.75 30.00
C GLN A 60 4.39 2.22 30.00
N LEU A 61 5.60 1.76 29.67
CA LEU A 61 5.96 0.34 29.75
C LEU A 61 5.97 -0.25 31.16
N LYS A 62 6.17 0.56 32.22
CA LYS A 62 6.37 0.05 33.60
C LYS A 62 5.25 -0.86 34.07
N ASP A 63 4.01 -0.46 33.81
CA ASP A 63 2.78 -1.14 34.24
C ASP A 63 1.99 -1.74 33.06
N HIS A 64 2.64 -1.91 31.90
CA HIS A 64 1.99 -2.39 30.69
C HIS A 64 1.54 -3.86 30.83
N PRO A 65 0.27 -4.22 30.56
CA PRO A 65 -0.22 -5.59 30.74
C PRO A 65 0.55 -6.63 29.90
N ARG A 66 1.03 -6.22 28.72
CA ARG A 66 1.82 -7.07 27.79
C ARG A 66 3.33 -6.73 27.80
N ARG A 67 3.82 -6.11 28.88
CA ARG A 67 5.18 -5.52 28.99
C ARG A 67 6.30 -6.33 28.34
N LEU A 68 6.44 -7.62 28.65
CA LEU A 68 7.58 -8.42 28.15
C LEU A 68 7.60 -8.53 26.62
N LEU A 69 6.44 -8.57 25.98
CA LEU A 69 6.32 -8.69 24.53
C LEU A 69 6.56 -7.32 23.88
N THR A 70 5.92 -6.29 24.40
CA THR A 70 6.09 -4.90 23.97
C THR A 70 7.55 -4.42 24.12
N GLU A 71 8.20 -4.73 25.25
CA GLU A 71 9.62 -4.39 25.48
C GLU A 71 10.55 -5.05 24.44
N LYS A 72 10.24 -6.28 24.00
CA LYS A 72 11.04 -6.96 22.96
C LYS A 72 10.92 -6.27 21.61
N ALA A 73 9.68 -5.92 21.20
CA ALA A 73 9.44 -5.18 19.97
C ALA A 73 10.18 -3.83 20.00
N ILE A 74 10.01 -3.05 21.07
CA ILE A 74 10.70 -1.76 21.23
C ILE A 74 12.23 -1.92 21.25
N ALA A 75 12.77 -2.94 21.93
CA ALA A 75 14.22 -3.13 22.03
C ALA A 75 14.88 -3.54 20.70
N HIS A 76 14.16 -4.25 19.84
CA HIS A 76 14.72 -4.79 18.59
C HIS A 76 14.33 -3.99 17.34
N TYR A 77 13.14 -3.38 17.35
CA TYR A 77 12.51 -2.76 16.19
C TYR A 77 11.88 -1.39 16.52
N GLY A 78 12.09 -0.88 17.74
CA GLY A 78 11.78 0.50 18.10
C GLY A 78 12.86 1.46 17.61
N LEU A 79 12.47 2.53 16.94
CA LEU A 79 13.41 3.51 16.39
C LEU A 79 12.86 4.94 16.54
N ILE A 80 13.71 5.86 16.99
CA ILE A 80 13.43 7.30 16.92
C ILE A 80 14.53 7.93 16.07
N VAL A 81 14.15 8.63 15.01
CA VAL A 81 15.06 9.35 14.11
C VAL A 81 14.72 10.83 14.16
N VAL A 82 15.73 11.66 14.41
CA VAL A 82 15.63 13.10 14.25
C VAL A 82 16.13 13.46 12.86
N VAL A 83 15.32 14.17 12.08
CA VAL A 83 15.59 14.56 10.69
C VAL A 83 15.58 16.07 10.54
N ASP A 84 16.17 16.57 9.45
CA ASP A 84 16.31 18.02 9.22
C ASP A 84 15.01 18.70 8.77
N SER A 85 14.04 17.96 8.22
CA SER A 85 12.77 18.49 7.71
C SER A 85 11.68 17.41 7.61
N LEU A 86 10.42 17.83 7.53
CA LEU A 86 9.29 16.92 7.33
C LEU A 86 9.33 16.25 5.95
N GLU A 87 9.85 16.93 4.93
CA GLU A 87 10.05 16.36 3.60
C GLU A 87 11.07 15.21 3.62
N VAL A 88 12.13 15.32 4.42
CA VAL A 88 13.07 14.20 4.65
C VAL A 88 12.37 13.06 5.40
N ALA A 89 11.50 13.37 6.37
CA ALA A 89 10.70 12.34 7.04
C ALA A 89 9.79 11.59 6.06
N ALA A 90 9.10 12.31 5.16
CA ALA A 90 8.26 11.73 4.13
C ALA A 90 9.06 10.85 3.15
N GLN A 91 10.24 11.30 2.71
CA GLN A 91 11.11 10.49 1.84
C GLN A 91 11.56 9.19 2.51
N LEU A 92 11.94 9.24 3.78
CA LEU A 92 12.30 8.04 4.54
C LEU A 92 11.09 7.13 4.77
N SER A 93 9.90 7.69 5.02
CA SER A 93 8.66 6.95 5.13
C SER A 93 8.32 6.22 3.82
N ASP A 94 8.46 6.88 2.68
CA ASP A 94 8.26 6.27 1.35
C ASP A 94 9.31 5.19 1.02
N GLU A 95 10.54 5.35 1.50
CA GLU A 95 11.56 4.30 1.40
C GLU A 95 11.28 3.13 2.37
N PHE A 96 10.62 3.38 3.47
CA PHE A 96 10.21 2.32 4.38
C PHE A 96 8.96 1.58 3.88
N ALA A 97 8.01 2.31 3.30
CA ALA A 97 6.70 1.85 2.84
C ALA A 97 5.87 1.14 3.94
N PRO A 98 5.53 1.86 5.03
CA PRO A 98 4.91 1.28 6.23
C PRO A 98 3.52 0.69 5.97
N GLU A 99 3.15 -0.28 6.80
CA GLU A 99 1.77 -0.74 6.97
C GLU A 99 0.88 0.40 7.48
N HIS A 100 1.20 0.99 8.64
CA HIS A 100 0.52 2.15 9.21
C HIS A 100 1.41 3.40 9.20
N LEU A 101 0.92 4.51 8.64
CA LEU A 101 1.58 5.81 8.67
C LEU A 101 0.72 6.82 9.43
N GLU A 102 1.24 7.36 10.53
CA GLU A 102 0.58 8.45 11.25
C GLU A 102 1.28 9.79 10.99
N LEU A 103 0.50 10.82 10.67
CA LEU A 103 0.98 12.19 10.49
C LEU A 103 0.51 13.06 11.66
N GLU A 104 1.22 12.99 12.77
CA GLU A 104 1.03 13.82 13.97
C GLU A 104 1.73 15.18 13.82
N ILE A 105 1.32 15.94 12.81
CA ILE A 105 1.88 17.26 12.49
C ILE A 105 0.77 18.32 12.38
N THR A 106 1.16 19.59 12.40
CA THR A 106 0.24 20.73 12.38
C THR A 106 -0.54 20.82 11.06
N GLN A 107 0.08 20.53 9.93
CA GLN A 107 -0.53 20.58 8.58
C GLN A 107 -0.34 19.23 7.86
N PRO A 108 -1.07 18.17 8.25
CA PRO A 108 -0.83 16.82 7.74
C PRO A 108 -1.18 16.69 6.24
N TRP A 109 -2.11 17.50 5.76
CA TRP A 109 -2.52 17.51 4.34
C TRP A 109 -1.41 17.97 3.40
N ASP A 110 -0.53 18.87 3.85
CA ASP A 110 0.56 19.39 3.01
C ASP A 110 1.65 18.33 2.78
N LEU A 111 1.84 17.42 3.73
CA LEU A 111 2.84 16.36 3.62
C LEU A 111 2.36 15.16 2.79
N LEU A 112 1.04 14.95 2.67
CA LEU A 112 0.45 13.83 1.92
C LEU A 112 0.89 13.78 0.45
N ASP A 113 1.13 14.93 -0.18
CA ASP A 113 1.59 15.00 -1.57
C ASP A 113 2.98 14.35 -1.78
N TYR A 114 3.72 14.11 -0.69
CA TYR A 114 5.02 13.45 -0.69
C TYR A 114 4.96 11.97 -0.32
N ILE A 115 3.77 11.45 0.05
CA ILE A 115 3.59 10.06 0.47
C ILE A 115 3.02 9.24 -0.69
N HIS A 116 3.84 8.34 -1.25
CA HIS A 116 3.47 7.41 -2.31
C HIS A 116 3.21 6.00 -1.78
N HIS A 117 3.79 5.64 -0.63
CA HIS A 117 3.77 4.27 -0.11
C HIS A 117 3.38 4.21 1.37
N ALA A 118 2.14 3.80 1.63
CA ALA A 118 1.66 3.42 2.95
C ALA A 118 0.44 2.49 2.82
N GLY A 119 0.27 1.53 3.73
CA GLY A 119 -0.93 0.67 3.77
C GLY A 119 -2.18 1.45 4.16
N ALA A 120 -2.11 2.18 5.28
CA ALA A 120 -3.10 3.15 5.73
C ALA A 120 -2.43 4.41 6.28
N ILE A 121 -3.05 5.57 6.06
CA ILE A 121 -2.54 6.87 6.50
C ILE A 121 -3.54 7.52 7.45
N PHE A 122 -3.05 7.92 8.63
CA PHE A 122 -3.81 8.54 9.70
C PHE A 122 -3.38 9.99 9.86
N LEU A 123 -4.34 10.92 9.88
CA LEU A 123 -4.07 12.35 9.78
C LEU A 123 -4.37 13.09 11.09
N GLY A 124 -3.35 13.72 11.64
CA GLY A 124 -3.44 14.60 12.80
C GLY A 124 -3.60 13.89 14.15
N ASN A 125 -3.35 14.65 15.21
CA ASN A 125 -3.19 14.20 16.60
C ASN A 125 -4.45 13.57 17.26
N SER A 126 -5.54 13.38 16.53
CA SER A 126 -6.80 12.80 17.04
C SER A 126 -7.23 11.56 16.25
N THR A 127 -6.30 10.98 15.52
CA THR A 127 -6.53 9.84 14.63
C THR A 127 -5.50 8.73 14.91
N PRO A 128 -5.46 8.15 16.12
CA PRO A 128 -4.53 7.05 16.40
C PRO A 128 -4.88 5.81 15.57
N GLU A 129 -3.90 4.93 15.32
CA GLU A 129 -4.03 3.67 14.58
C GLU A 129 -5.30 2.88 14.95
N ALA A 130 -5.60 2.81 16.25
CA ALA A 130 -6.77 2.12 16.81
C ALA A 130 -8.11 2.58 16.19
N VAL A 131 -8.23 3.83 15.74
CA VAL A 131 -9.44 4.32 15.06
C VAL A 131 -9.65 3.57 13.73
N GLY A 132 -8.58 3.33 12.97
CA GLY A 132 -8.61 2.58 11.72
C GLY A 132 -8.85 1.10 11.94
N ASP A 133 -8.21 0.53 12.96
CA ASP A 133 -8.34 -0.89 13.31
C ASP A 133 -9.75 -1.34 13.68
N TYR A 134 -10.56 -0.42 14.21
CA TYR A 134 -11.84 -0.80 14.80
C TYR A 134 -13.07 -0.18 14.16
N LEU A 135 -13.07 1.12 13.83
CA LEU A 135 -14.33 1.83 13.58
C LEU A 135 -14.35 2.82 12.40
N ALA A 136 -13.21 3.29 11.92
CA ALA A 136 -13.18 4.30 10.86
C ALA A 136 -13.77 3.82 9.53
N GLY A 137 -13.74 2.49 9.28
CA GLY A 137 -14.31 1.87 8.09
C GLY A 137 -13.31 1.21 7.14
N PRO A 138 -12.07 1.73 6.93
CA PRO A 138 -11.04 1.02 6.17
C PRO A 138 -10.72 -0.36 6.76
N ASN A 139 -10.14 -1.23 5.94
CA ASN A 139 -9.75 -2.58 6.37
C ASN A 139 -8.35 -2.54 7.00
N HIS A 140 -8.19 -3.16 8.16
CA HIS A 140 -6.90 -3.29 8.85
C HIS A 140 -6.03 -4.48 8.40
N THR A 141 -6.50 -5.27 7.41
CA THR A 141 -5.64 -6.25 6.75
C THR A 141 -4.83 -5.52 5.68
N LEU A 142 -3.64 -5.08 6.07
CA LEU A 142 -2.77 -4.20 5.30
C LEU A 142 -1.49 -4.91 4.83
N PRO A 143 -0.84 -4.39 3.78
CA PRO A 143 0.46 -4.91 3.34
C PRO A 143 1.58 -4.49 4.31
N THR A 144 2.35 -5.47 4.77
CA THR A 144 3.48 -5.28 5.71
C THR A 144 4.85 -5.50 5.05
N SER A 145 5.93 -5.18 5.76
CA SER A 145 7.31 -5.45 5.34
C SER A 145 7.66 -4.79 4.00
N GLY A 146 7.21 -3.55 3.82
CA GLY A 146 7.41 -2.77 2.60
C GLY A 146 6.54 -3.18 1.40
N ALA A 147 5.59 -4.11 1.58
CA ALA A 147 4.69 -4.53 0.51
C ALA A 147 3.74 -3.42 0.04
N ALA A 148 3.54 -2.35 0.82
CA ALA A 148 2.77 -1.17 0.42
C ALA A 148 3.30 -0.50 -0.87
N ARG A 149 4.51 -0.84 -1.32
CA ARG A 149 5.07 -0.43 -2.63
C ARG A 149 4.33 -1.00 -3.84
N TYR A 150 3.69 -2.15 -3.70
CA TYR A 150 3.08 -2.87 -4.82
C TYR A 150 1.75 -3.57 -4.49
N ALA A 151 1.39 -3.64 -3.21
CA ALA A 151 0.14 -4.23 -2.72
C ALA A 151 -0.72 -3.15 -2.06
N SER A 152 -2.02 -3.42 -1.98
CA SER A 152 -2.99 -2.52 -1.36
C SER A 152 -3.64 -3.19 -0.15
N ALA A 153 -4.27 -2.38 0.70
CA ALA A 153 -5.18 -2.84 1.74
C ALA A 153 -6.22 -3.82 1.17
N LEU A 154 -6.65 -4.79 1.99
CA LEU A 154 -7.67 -5.74 1.59
C LEU A 154 -8.99 -5.02 1.27
N GLY A 155 -9.38 -5.02 -0.01
CA GLY A 155 -10.58 -4.37 -0.52
C GLY A 155 -11.61 -5.35 -1.09
N VAL A 156 -12.74 -4.82 -1.55
CA VAL A 156 -13.78 -5.61 -2.23
C VAL A 156 -13.21 -6.22 -3.51
N GLU A 157 -12.36 -5.47 -4.22
CA GLU A 157 -11.69 -5.84 -5.45
C GLU A 157 -10.82 -7.09 -5.29
N THR A 158 -10.26 -7.34 -4.10
CA THR A 158 -9.48 -8.56 -3.80
C THR A 158 -10.33 -9.83 -3.94
N PHE A 159 -11.64 -9.73 -3.73
CA PHE A 159 -12.59 -10.83 -3.87
C PHE A 159 -13.25 -10.89 -5.25
N MET A 160 -12.93 -9.95 -6.13
CA MET A 160 -13.43 -9.89 -7.50
C MET A 160 -12.51 -10.61 -8.48
N LYS A 161 -13.06 -11.01 -9.62
CA LYS A 161 -12.29 -11.52 -10.77
C LYS A 161 -12.75 -10.79 -12.03
N HIS A 162 -11.80 -10.22 -12.76
CA HIS A 162 -12.08 -9.56 -14.03
C HIS A 162 -11.93 -10.55 -15.20
N SER A 163 -12.84 -10.47 -16.16
CA SER A 163 -12.76 -11.21 -17.43
C SER A 163 -12.93 -10.24 -18.58
N SER A 164 -12.00 -10.26 -19.54
CA SER A 164 -12.12 -9.46 -20.75
C SER A 164 -13.06 -10.14 -21.74
N LEU A 165 -14.07 -9.41 -22.23
CA LEU A 165 -14.95 -9.85 -23.31
C LEU A 165 -14.54 -9.13 -24.59
N ILE A 166 -14.17 -9.89 -25.62
CA ILE A 166 -13.69 -9.35 -26.89
C ILE A 166 -14.56 -9.94 -28.00
N GLN A 167 -15.22 -9.07 -28.76
CA GLN A 167 -16.00 -9.43 -29.95
C GLN A 167 -15.60 -8.52 -31.10
N TYR A 168 -15.25 -9.12 -32.23
CA TYR A 168 -15.03 -8.41 -33.49
C TYR A 168 -16.18 -8.69 -34.44
N SER A 169 -16.66 -7.65 -35.10
CA SER A 169 -17.44 -7.84 -36.32
C SER A 169 -16.50 -8.24 -37.46
N ASP A 170 -17.06 -8.92 -38.47
CA ASP A 170 -16.33 -9.29 -39.67
C ASP A 170 -15.59 -8.09 -40.30
N ARG A 171 -16.30 -6.96 -40.48
CA ARG A 171 -15.72 -5.72 -41.01
C ARG A 171 -14.59 -5.17 -40.14
N ALA A 172 -14.70 -5.26 -38.82
CA ALA A 172 -13.64 -4.80 -37.92
C ALA A 172 -12.39 -5.69 -38.05
N LEU A 173 -12.56 -7.01 -38.16
CA LEU A 173 -11.45 -7.94 -38.30
C LEU A 173 -10.69 -7.68 -39.61
N HIS A 174 -11.41 -7.49 -40.72
CA HIS A 174 -10.81 -7.15 -42.01
C HIS A 174 -9.97 -5.87 -41.97
N LYS A 175 -10.37 -4.86 -41.19
CA LYS A 175 -9.62 -3.60 -41.06
C LYS A 175 -8.26 -3.77 -40.37
N VAL A 176 -8.16 -4.70 -39.43
CA VAL A 176 -6.95 -4.91 -38.63
C VAL A 176 -6.14 -6.14 -39.07
N ALA A 177 -6.67 -6.94 -40.00
CA ALA A 177 -6.10 -8.23 -40.39
C ALA A 177 -4.63 -8.13 -40.81
N GLY A 178 -4.30 -7.20 -41.71
CA GLY A 178 -2.93 -7.02 -42.18
C GLY A 178 -1.94 -6.69 -41.06
N ALA A 179 -2.36 -5.92 -40.05
CA ALA A 179 -1.51 -5.61 -38.90
C ALA A 179 -1.29 -6.84 -38.01
N ILE A 180 -2.35 -7.61 -37.73
CA ILE A 180 -2.24 -8.84 -36.93
C ILE A 180 -1.36 -9.87 -37.64
N GLU A 181 -1.53 -10.05 -38.95
CA GLU A 181 -0.70 -10.95 -39.74
C GLU A 181 0.77 -10.54 -39.72
N THR A 182 1.06 -9.25 -39.92
CA THR A 182 2.44 -8.73 -39.90
C THR A 182 3.11 -8.99 -38.54
N LEU A 183 2.41 -8.72 -37.44
CA LEU A 183 2.92 -8.96 -36.09
C LEU A 183 3.14 -10.45 -35.84
N ALA A 184 2.16 -11.29 -36.17
CA ALA A 184 2.25 -12.74 -35.96
C ALA A 184 3.37 -13.39 -36.80
N GLU A 185 3.63 -12.91 -38.01
CA GLU A 185 4.75 -13.38 -38.84
C GLU A 185 6.10 -12.94 -38.29
N ALA A 186 6.21 -11.69 -37.81
CA ALA A 186 7.43 -11.18 -37.18
C ALA A 186 7.79 -11.96 -35.89
N GLU A 187 6.79 -12.42 -35.15
CA GLU A 187 6.94 -13.29 -33.97
C GLU A 187 7.18 -14.78 -34.32
N GLY A 188 7.11 -15.15 -35.60
CA GLY A 188 7.26 -16.54 -36.04
C GLY A 188 6.10 -17.46 -35.64
N LEU A 189 4.88 -16.91 -35.55
CA LEU A 189 3.65 -17.62 -35.14
C LEU A 189 2.71 -17.86 -36.35
N PRO A 190 2.99 -18.81 -37.25
CA PRO A 190 2.27 -18.97 -38.51
C PRO A 190 0.78 -19.31 -38.32
N SER A 191 0.42 -20.09 -37.29
CA SER A 191 -0.97 -20.41 -36.99
C SER A 191 -1.78 -19.19 -36.53
N HIS A 192 -1.17 -18.21 -35.87
CA HIS A 192 -1.85 -16.98 -35.46
C HIS A 192 -2.21 -16.14 -36.68
N ALA A 193 -1.25 -15.88 -37.57
CA ALA A 193 -1.48 -15.19 -38.84
C ALA A 193 -2.53 -15.93 -39.68
N GLN A 194 -2.39 -17.25 -39.82
CA GLN A 194 -3.32 -18.06 -40.61
C GLN A 194 -4.75 -18.03 -40.05
N SER A 195 -4.92 -17.96 -38.73
CA SER A 195 -6.25 -17.89 -38.10
C SER A 195 -7.04 -16.64 -38.51
N VAL A 196 -6.35 -15.52 -38.75
CA VAL A 196 -6.93 -14.27 -39.25
C VAL A 196 -7.16 -14.38 -40.74
N ARG A 197 -6.15 -14.82 -41.51
CA ARG A 197 -6.24 -15.02 -42.97
C ARG A 197 -7.46 -15.81 -43.38
N LEU A 198 -7.71 -16.96 -42.75
CA LEU A 198 -8.85 -17.82 -43.09
C LEU A 198 -10.21 -17.18 -42.80
N ARG A 199 -10.27 -16.15 -41.95
CA ARG A 199 -11.51 -15.40 -41.65
C ARG A 199 -11.67 -14.16 -42.53
N THR A 200 -10.59 -13.66 -43.12
CA THR A 200 -10.60 -12.42 -43.92
C THR A 200 -10.31 -12.63 -45.40
N GLN A 201 -10.00 -13.86 -45.80
CA GLN A 201 -10.05 -14.31 -47.18
C GLN A 201 -11.50 -14.65 -47.50
N LEU A 202 -12.21 -13.76 -48.20
CA LEU A 202 -13.55 -14.07 -48.70
C LEU A 202 -13.47 -15.24 -49.71
N ASP A 203 -14.28 -16.28 -49.46
CA ASP A 203 -14.83 -17.12 -50.52
C ASP A 203 -15.48 -16.20 -51.56
N ALA A 204 -14.92 -16.18 -52.77
CA ALA A 204 -15.48 -15.52 -53.95
C ALA A 204 -16.76 -16.22 -54.47
N GLY A 205 -17.62 -16.74 -53.58
CA GLY A 205 -18.68 -17.68 -53.92
C GLY A 205 -19.84 -17.73 -52.90
N GLY A 206 -20.56 -16.63 -52.73
CA GLY A 206 -22.01 -16.59 -52.50
C GLY A 206 -22.63 -17.23 -51.25
N SER A 207 -23.28 -16.41 -50.43
CA SER A 207 -24.69 -16.65 -50.07
C SER A 207 -25.35 -15.34 -49.64
N LYS A 208 -26.58 -15.17 -50.11
CA LYS A 208 -27.46 -14.02 -49.88
C LYS A 208 -27.89 -13.95 -48.42
N GLY A 209 -28.06 -12.70 -47.98
CA GLY A 209 -28.76 -12.18 -46.82
C GLY A 209 -29.44 -13.16 -45.85
N VAL A 210 -29.19 -12.90 -44.57
CA VAL A 210 -30.27 -12.80 -43.58
C VAL A 210 -30.08 -11.48 -42.85
N GLU A 211 -31.06 -10.58 -43.04
CA GLU A 211 -31.31 -9.43 -42.18
C GLU A 211 -31.82 -9.94 -40.82
N GLN A 212 -31.13 -9.58 -39.75
CA GLN A 212 -31.62 -8.88 -38.55
C GLN A 212 -30.54 -8.84 -37.47
#